data_AF-A0A2G9NSC6-F1
#
_entry.id   AF-A0A2G9NSC6-F1
#
_cell.length_a   1.000
_cell.length_b   1.000
_cell.length_c   1.000
_cell.angle_alpha   90.00
_cell.angle_beta   90.00
_cell.angle_gamma   90.00
#
_symmetry.space_group_name_H-M   'P 1'
#
loop_
_entity.id
_entity.type
_entity.pdbx_description
1 polymer ?
#
loop_
_entity_poly.entity_id
_entity_poly.type
_entity_poly.pdbx_seq_one_letter_code
_entity_poly.pdbx_strand_id
1 'polypeptide(L)'
;MPKFVDNLYIVDNVLGIEVGRLISEEITLDEFTNEFSEDKELPKKLIDARKTLGVGVEETDFVLISKNYKELARKHHPDMPGGNHKQFQEINAAHKLIKKELT
;
A
#
# COMPACT_ATOMS: atom_id res chain seq x y z
N MET A 1 -8.37 -15.77 13.50
CA MET A 1 -7.33 -14.86 12.97
C MET A 1 -5.99 -15.43 13.41
N PRO A 2 -5.05 -15.70 12.50
CA PRO A 2 -3.67 -16.00 12.90
C PRO A 2 -3.18 -14.87 13.81
N LYS A 3 -2.50 -15.18 14.91
CA LYS A 3 -1.92 -14.14 15.76
C LYS A 3 -0.72 -13.54 15.03
N PHE A 4 -0.39 -12.28 15.31
CA PHE A 4 0.76 -11.58 14.71
C PHE A 4 2.06 -12.42 14.73
N VAL A 5 2.28 -13.16 15.82
CA VAL A 5 3.43 -14.07 15.99
C VAL A 5 3.42 -15.23 14.99
N ASP A 6 2.24 -15.79 14.68
CA ASP A 6 2.11 -16.87 13.70
C ASP A 6 2.47 -16.38 12.30
N ASN A 7 2.08 -15.15 11.96
CA ASN A 7 2.44 -14.52 10.68
C ASN A 7 3.95 -14.29 10.57
N LEU A 8 4.60 -13.81 11.64
CA LEU A 8 6.05 -13.65 11.66
C LEU A 8 6.77 -14.98 11.47
N TYR A 9 6.30 -16.04 12.11
CA TYR A 9 6.87 -17.38 11.94
C TYR A 9 6.73 -17.87 10.50
N ILE A 10 5.58 -17.65 9.85
CA ILE A 10 5.40 -18.01 8.44
C ILE A 10 6.37 -17.22 7.55
N VAL A 11 6.52 -15.91 7.78
CA VAL A 11 7.46 -15.06 7.02
C VAL A 11 8.89 -15.55 7.19
N ASP A 12 9.32 -15.86 8.42
CA ASP A 12 10.65 -16.40 8.72
C ASP A 12 10.91 -17.72 7.97
N ASN A 13 9.95 -18.64 7.96
CA ASN A 13 10.09 -19.89 7.21
C ASN A 13 10.19 -19.67 5.69
N VAL A 14 9.36 -18.79 5.13
CA VAL A 14 9.41 -18.48 3.70
C VAL A 14 10.76 -17.86 3.32
N LEU A 15 11.25 -16.90 4.11
CA LEU A 15 12.57 -16.31 3.90
C LEU A 15 13.68 -17.37 4.00
N GLY A 16 13.60 -18.27 4.98
CA GLY A 16 14.56 -19.36 5.13
C GLY A 16 14.60 -20.28 3.91
N ILE A 17 13.44 -20.61 3.32
CA ILE A 17 13.35 -21.41 2.09
C ILE A 17 14.02 -20.68 0.93
N GLU A 18 13.67 -19.41 0.69
CA GLU A 18 14.17 -18.65 -0.46
C GLU A 18 15.68 -18.35 -0.36
N VAL A 19 16.17 -18.07 0.85
CA VAL A 19 17.61 -17.96 1.10
C VAL A 19 18.32 -19.30 0.88
N GLY A 20 17.70 -20.41 1.27
CA GLY A 20 18.21 -21.75 0.99
C GLY A 20 18.39 -22.00 -0.50
N ARG A 21 17.39 -21.63 -1.32
CA ARG A 21 17.42 -21.73 -2.79
C ARG A 21 18.54 -20.88 -3.41
N LEU A 22 18.79 -19.69 -2.85
CA LEU A 22 19.90 -18.83 -3.27
C LEU A 22 21.26 -19.45 -2.93
N ILE A 23 21.42 -19.99 -1.72
CA ILE A 23 22.67 -20.64 -1.27
C ILE A 23 22.96 -21.91 -2.08
N SER A 24 21.93 -22.66 -2.47
CA SER A 24 22.07 -23.86 -3.30
C SER A 24 22.21 -23.57 -4.80
N GLU A 25 22.30 -22.29 -5.19
CA GLU A 25 22.40 -21.84 -6.59
C GLU A 25 21.20 -22.27 -7.46
N GLU A 26 20.03 -22.54 -6.85
CA GLU A 26 18.79 -22.84 -7.57
C GLU A 26 18.19 -21.57 -8.21
N ILE A 27 18.36 -20.44 -7.54
CA ILE A 27 18.04 -19.10 -8.03
C ILE A 27 19.28 -18.23 -7.97
N THR A 28 19.36 -17.25 -8.87
CA THR A 28 20.42 -16.25 -8.88
C THR A 28 20.15 -15.14 -7.87
N LEU A 29 21.19 -14.39 -7.51
CA LEU A 29 21.06 -13.19 -6.67
C LEU A 29 20.12 -12.15 -7.31
N ASP A 30 20.14 -12.02 -8.63
CA ASP A 30 19.28 -11.08 -9.36
C ASP A 30 17.80 -11.50 -9.29
N GLU A 31 17.50 -12.79 -9.44
CA GLU A 31 16.14 -13.33 -9.30
C GLU A 31 15.61 -13.12 -7.88
N PHE A 32 16.39 -13.50 -6.87
CA PHE A 32 16.05 -13.27 -5.47
C PHE A 32 15.81 -11.78 -5.18
N THR A 33 16.71 -10.91 -5.63
CA THR A 33 16.59 -9.47 -5.40
C THR A 33 15.36 -8.88 -6.08
N ASN A 34 15.04 -9.32 -7.30
CA ASN A 34 13.87 -8.83 -8.01
C ASN A 34 12.56 -9.29 -7.36
N GLU A 35 12.48 -10.56 -6.93
CA GLU A 35 11.28 -11.12 -6.30
C GLU A 35 10.95 -10.45 -4.96
N PHE A 36 11.98 -10.09 -4.20
CA PHE A 36 11.86 -9.38 -2.93
C PHE A 36 12.02 -7.86 -3.02
N SER A 37 12.14 -7.31 -4.23
CA SER A 37 12.24 -5.86 -4.40
C SER A 37 10.91 -5.18 -4.10
N GLU A 38 10.97 -4.06 -3.39
CA GLU A 38 9.81 -3.19 -3.27
C GLU A 38 9.50 -2.54 -4.62
N ASP A 39 8.21 -2.23 -4.85
CA ASP A 39 7.80 -1.41 -5.98
C ASP A 39 8.55 -0.07 -5.93
N LYS A 40 9.50 0.13 -6.85
CA LYS A 40 10.35 1.33 -6.92
C LYS A 40 9.53 2.61 -7.07
N GLU A 41 8.30 2.52 -7.56
CA GLU A 41 7.39 3.65 -7.69
C GLU A 41 6.53 3.88 -6.44
N LEU A 42 6.54 2.97 -5.47
CA LEU A 42 5.74 3.06 -4.24
C LEU A 42 5.91 4.42 -3.54
N PRO A 43 7.14 4.96 -3.33
CA PRO A 43 7.29 6.28 -2.69
C PRO A 43 6.56 7.39 -3.46
N LYS A 44 6.65 7.38 -4.79
CA LYS A 44 5.96 8.34 -5.65
C LYS A 44 4.43 8.17 -5.58
N LYS A 45 3.94 6.92 -5.65
CA LYS A 45 2.51 6.60 -5.54
C LYS A 45 1.94 7.05 -4.20
N LEU A 46 2.71 6.93 -3.11
CA LEU A 46 2.34 7.39 -1.77
C LEU A 46 2.28 8.92 -1.67
N ILE A 47 3.24 9.63 -2.25
CA ILE A 47 3.22 11.10 -2.35
C ILE A 47 1.98 11.56 -3.13
N ASP A 48 1.72 10.94 -4.28
CA ASP A 48 0.57 11.31 -5.12
C ASP A 48 -0.76 10.96 -4.45
N ALA A 49 -0.85 9.82 -3.75
CA ALA A 49 -2.02 9.46 -2.96
C ALA A 49 -2.32 10.49 -1.85
N ARG A 50 -1.29 10.97 -1.14
CA ARG A 50 -1.45 12.00 -0.10
C ARG A 50 -1.92 13.32 -0.69
N LYS A 51 -1.39 13.72 -1.85
CA LYS A 51 -1.88 14.87 -2.61
C LYS A 51 -3.35 14.70 -3.04
N THR A 52 -3.73 13.52 -3.53
CA THR A 52 -5.13 13.21 -3.91
C THR A 52 -6.08 13.37 -2.73
N LEU A 53 -5.66 13.00 -1.51
CA LEU A 53 -6.46 13.17 -0.30
C LEU A 53 -6.31 14.55 0.36
N GLY A 54 -5.50 15.44 -0.21
CA GLY A 54 -5.25 16.78 0.35
C GLY A 54 -4.60 16.76 1.73
N VAL A 55 -3.75 15.76 2.01
CA VAL A 55 -2.98 15.66 3.26
C VAL A 55 -1.50 15.93 3.01
N GLY A 56 -0.75 16.24 4.07
CA GLY A 56 0.71 16.43 4.00
C GLY A 56 1.43 15.15 3.56
N VAL A 57 2.58 15.31 2.92
CA VAL A 57 3.40 14.18 2.41
C VAL A 57 3.88 13.25 3.51
N GLU A 58 4.09 13.79 4.72
CA GLU A 58 4.51 13.04 5.91
C GLU A 58 3.35 12.80 6.88
N GLU A 59 2.10 13.03 6.45
CA GLU A 59 0.95 12.83 7.33
C GLU A 59 0.78 11.34 7.65
N THR A 60 0.65 11.05 8.94
CA THR A 60 0.53 9.70 9.51
C THR A 60 -0.70 9.56 10.42
N ASP A 61 -1.39 10.66 10.75
CA ASP A 61 -2.66 10.61 11.46
C ASP A 61 -3.75 10.00 10.57
N PHE A 62 -3.96 8.70 10.76
CA PHE A 62 -4.95 7.95 10.00
C PHE A 62 -6.40 8.44 10.22
N VAL A 63 -6.68 9.11 11.35
CA VAL A 63 -7.99 9.71 11.61
C VAL A 63 -8.21 10.91 10.68
N LEU A 64 -7.22 11.78 10.55
CA LEU A 64 -7.25 12.92 9.61
C LEU A 64 -7.35 12.44 8.16
N ILE A 65 -6.53 11.47 7.78
CA ILE A 65 -6.53 10.88 6.42
C ILE A 65 -7.90 10.28 6.09
N SER A 66 -8.48 9.51 7.02
CA SER A 66 -9.81 8.92 6.87
C SER A 66 -10.92 9.98 6.78
N LYS A 67 -10.78 11.09 7.51
CA LYS A 67 -11.73 12.21 7.46
C LYS A 67 -11.72 12.85 6.07
N ASN A 68 -10.55 13.23 5.56
CA ASN A 68 -10.41 13.86 4.25
C ASN A 68 -10.90 12.93 3.13
N TYR A 69 -10.57 11.63 3.22
CA TYR A 69 -11.10 10.61 2.32
C TYR A 69 -12.63 10.62 2.29
N LYS A 70 -13.31 10.58 3.44
CA LYS A 70 -14.78 10.55 3.50
C LYS A 70 -15.41 11.81 2.90
N GLU A 71 -14.81 12.97 3.15
CA GLU A 71 -15.27 14.24 2.60
C GLU A 71 -15.17 14.27 1.08
N LEU A 72 -14.01 13.88 0.53
CA LEU A 72 -13.77 13.79 -0.91
C LEU A 72 -14.63 12.71 -1.57
N ALA A 73 -14.74 11.54 -0.96
CA ALA A 73 -15.57 10.43 -1.43
C ALA A 73 -17.04 10.85 -1.54
N ARG A 74 -17.58 11.54 -0.52
CA ARG A 74 -18.95 12.08 -0.57
C ARG A 74 -19.11 13.14 -1.64
N LYS A 75 -18.12 14.00 -1.86
CA LYS A 75 -18.17 15.07 -2.87
C LYS A 75 -18.15 14.53 -4.30
N HIS A 76 -17.30 13.55 -4.56
CA HIS A 76 -17.07 13.02 -5.91
C HIS A 76 -17.87 11.73 -6.21
N HIS A 77 -18.70 11.27 -5.26
CA HIS A 77 -19.52 10.07 -5.43
C HIS A 77 -20.35 10.15 -6.73
N PRO A 78 -20.41 9.10 -7.55
CA PRO A 78 -21.13 9.13 -8.83
C PRO A 78 -22.62 9.50 -8.69
N ASP A 79 -23.24 9.16 -7.56
CA ASP A 79 -24.66 9.47 -7.29
C ASP A 79 -24.91 10.93 -6.86
N MET A 80 -23.87 11.73 -6.68
CA MET A 80 -24.00 13.14 -6.31
C MET A 80 -24.08 14.04 -7.54
N PRO A 81 -24.80 15.17 -7.47
CA PRO A 81 -24.79 16.17 -8.54
C PRO A 81 -23.36 16.66 -8.81
N GLY A 82 -22.86 16.45 -10.05
CA GLY A 82 -21.47 16.76 -10.40
C GLY A 82 -20.44 15.72 -9.94
N GLY A 83 -20.91 14.55 -9.50
CA GLY A 83 -20.08 13.39 -9.17
C GLY A 83 -19.27 12.90 -10.36
N ASN A 84 -18.13 12.26 -10.07
CA ASN A 84 -17.24 11.74 -11.09
C ASN A 84 -16.68 10.39 -10.65
N HIS A 85 -17.11 9.34 -11.35
CA HIS A 85 -16.71 7.97 -11.04
C HIS A 85 -15.19 7.77 -11.06
N LYS A 86 -14.50 8.37 -12.03
CA LYS A 86 -13.04 8.26 -12.16
C LYS A 86 -12.32 8.91 -10.97
N GLN A 87 -12.73 10.12 -10.58
CA GLN A 87 -12.17 10.80 -9.42
C GLN A 87 -12.45 10.03 -8.13
N PHE A 88 -13.65 9.47 -7.99
CA PHE A 88 -14.01 8.63 -6.85
C PHE A 88 -13.13 7.37 -6.77
N GLN A 89 -12.83 6.73 -7.90
CA GLN A 89 -11.89 5.60 -7.95
C GLN A 89 -10.47 6.02 -7.54
N GLU A 90 -9.97 7.16 -8.01
CA GLU A 90 -8.65 7.71 -7.64
C GLU A 90 -8.55 7.98 -6.13
N ILE A 91 -9.58 8.61 -5.54
CA ILE A 91 -9.68 8.86 -4.09
C ILE A 91 -9.67 7.56 -3.29
N ASN A 92 -10.43 6.54 -3.74
CA ASN A 92 -10.47 5.24 -3.09
C ASN A 92 -9.11 4.50 -3.17
N ALA A 93 -8.45 4.56 -4.34
CA ALA A 93 -7.15 3.94 -4.53
C ALA A 93 -6.10 4.60 -3.63
N ALA A 94 -6.09 5.94 -3.57
CA ALA A 94 -5.19 6.70 -2.70
C ALA A 94 -5.34 6.31 -1.22
N HIS A 95 -6.58 6.24 -0.73
CA HIS A 95 -6.85 5.85 0.66
C HIS A 95 -6.45 4.40 0.97
N LYS A 96 -6.71 3.46 0.04
CA LYS A 96 -6.27 2.06 0.19
C LYS A 96 -4.75 1.93 0.25
N LEU A 97 -4.03 2.70 -0.57
CA LEU A 97 -2.58 2.66 -0.63
C LEU A 97 -1.96 3.17 0.68
N ILE A 98 -2.38 4.33 1.15
CA ILE A 98 -1.89 4.91 2.42
C ILE A 98 -2.27 4.02 3.61
N LYS A 99 -3.46 3.41 3.60
CA LYS A 99 -3.82 2.45 4.63
C LYS A 99 -2.84 1.27 4.68
N LYS A 100 -2.47 0.69 3.53
CA LYS A 100 -1.51 -0.43 3.44
C LYS A 100 -0.11 -0.05 3.94
N GLU A 101 0.30 1.21 3.83
CA GLU A 101 1.57 1.69 4.38
C GLU A 101 1.54 1.76 5.91
N LEU A 102 0.42 2.23 6.48
CA LEU A 102 0.31 2.52 7.92
C LEU A 102 -0.23 1.36 8.77
N THR A 103 -0.69 0.27 8.15
CA THR A 103 -1.23 -0.93 8.82
C THR A 103 -0.60 -2.20 8.32
#